data_AF-A0A7I8EU44-F1
#
_entry.id   AF-A0A7I8EU44-F1
#
_cell.length_a   1.000
_cell.length_b   1.000
_cell.length_c   1.000
_cell.angle_alpha   90.00
_cell.angle_beta   90.00
_cell.angle_gamma   90.00
#
_symmetry.space_group_name_H-M   'P 1'
#
loop_
_entity.id
_entity.type
_entity.pdbx_description
1 polymer ?
#
loop_
_entity_poly.entity_id
_entity_poly.type
_entity_poly.pdbx_seq_one_letter_code
_entity_poly.pdbx_strand_id
1 'polypeptide(L)'
;MKKHHLRDLIVVLALLSIALQSCLGGAGSNYQSVTKGTHGDIKVNVDQAAFQGRLYFTLDRNLYVLNGKDKQHPEQLTHGIEVRDPAVSPNGKWVAFTILYKDYSDLAYMPASGGTPKILISGQGSYEPNGANAPISTAHWFAEPSWAPDSQHLIFLSDLDKNWDIGVNAFLLDLQLYQVDINDASANTAQIIAYSVYGDGGLRDPAYRPGHPDQIVYTNYQYDSSGTQQQIQIMLQDANIVQQDLAQNPQNPVYHPGAYTMGNYPSVPITPGTPNLANLEPAFSPNGNQVLYLRRDDATHMSMYLMGVPNGVTSDPNNQSFNPGSNANRQKALIPYGHATNLMTSQYLSMPIWSPNGQQIAYIGYTNQSFDLWLAKIVKDPKTGNYSIDPQSKQQLTMTTGGDFDADSRPCWTP
;
A
#
# COMPACT_ATOMS: atom_id res chain seq x y z
N MET A 1 6.95 52.91 -47.42
CA MET A 1 6.83 51.44 -47.22
C MET A 1 7.87 51.02 -46.17
N LYS A 2 7.43 50.80 -44.92
CA LYS A 2 8.31 50.48 -43.78
C LYS A 2 8.72 49.00 -43.83
N LYS A 3 10.02 48.73 -44.04
CA LYS A 3 10.64 47.39 -44.09
C LYS A 3 10.90 46.78 -42.69
N HIS A 4 10.05 47.01 -41.70
CA HIS A 4 10.30 46.54 -40.32
C HIS A 4 9.51 45.29 -39.90
N HIS A 5 8.44 44.92 -40.59
CA HIS A 5 7.55 43.85 -40.11
C HIS A 5 8.12 42.42 -40.17
N LEU A 6 9.08 42.13 -41.06
CA LEU A 6 9.59 40.76 -41.19
C LEU A 6 10.60 40.38 -40.09
N ARG A 7 11.43 41.33 -39.65
CA ARG A 7 12.41 41.08 -38.57
C ARG A 7 11.71 40.92 -37.23
N ASP A 8 10.73 41.76 -36.94
CA ASP A 8 9.97 41.70 -35.69
C ASP A 8 9.14 40.40 -35.63
N LEU A 9 8.57 39.96 -36.76
CA LEU A 9 7.87 38.68 -36.84
C LEU A 9 8.80 37.48 -36.62
N ILE A 10 10.02 37.51 -37.16
CA ILE A 10 11.03 36.45 -36.95
C ILE A 10 11.46 36.40 -35.48
N VAL A 11 11.67 37.55 -34.83
CA VAL A 11 12.03 37.62 -33.40
C VAL A 11 10.88 37.10 -32.53
N VAL A 12 9.64 37.45 -32.83
CA VAL A 12 8.46 36.95 -32.11
C VAL A 12 8.30 35.44 -32.31
N LEU A 13 8.49 34.92 -33.53
CA LEU A 13 8.44 33.47 -33.79
C LEU A 13 9.59 32.72 -33.12
N ALA A 14 10.80 33.31 -33.04
CA ALA A 14 11.92 32.74 -32.32
C ALA A 14 11.67 32.70 -30.80
N LEU A 15 11.16 33.79 -30.21
CA LEU A 15 10.78 33.84 -28.79
C LEU A 15 9.62 32.89 -28.48
N LEU A 16 8.65 32.76 -29.39
CA LEU A 16 7.56 31.78 -29.26
C LEU A 16 8.10 30.35 -29.36
N SER A 17 9.08 30.07 -30.22
CA SER A 17 9.70 28.74 -30.30
C SER A 17 10.50 28.37 -29.05
N ILE A 18 11.18 29.35 -28.42
CA ILE A 18 11.90 29.15 -27.15
C ILE A 18 10.90 28.96 -25.99
N ALA A 19 9.80 29.72 -25.98
CA ALA A 19 8.72 29.54 -25.00
C ALA A 19 7.97 28.21 -25.19
N LEU A 20 7.79 27.76 -26.44
CA LEU A 20 7.20 26.45 -26.76
C LEU A 20 8.14 25.30 -26.39
N GLN A 21 9.46 25.47 -26.49
CA GLN A 21 10.45 24.48 -26.00
C GLN A 21 10.47 24.36 -24.47
N SER A 22 10.10 25.41 -23.72
CA SER A 22 9.92 25.29 -22.27
C SER A 22 8.59 24.64 -21.86
N CYS A 23 7.58 24.66 -22.73
CA CYS A 23 6.28 24.02 -22.49
C CYS A 23 6.20 22.59 -23.06
N LEU A 24 7.03 22.27 -24.06
CA LEU A 24 7.20 20.94 -24.61
C LEU A 24 8.49 20.36 -24.04
N GLY A 25 8.42 19.84 -22.81
CA GLY A 25 9.53 19.14 -22.16
C GLY A 25 10.13 18.12 -23.14
N GLY A 26 11.37 18.38 -23.57
CA GLY A 26 12.11 17.51 -24.47
C GLY A 26 12.25 16.12 -23.87
N ALA A 27 11.43 15.18 -24.33
CA ALA A 27 11.62 13.77 -24.11
C ALA A 27 12.85 13.32 -24.92
N GLY A 28 13.94 12.96 -24.26
CA GLY A 28 15.06 12.33 -24.96
C GLY A 28 16.35 12.07 -24.19
N SER A 29 16.78 12.94 -23.27
CA SER A 29 18.13 12.83 -22.66
C SER A 29 18.19 12.42 -21.19
N ASN A 30 17.13 12.64 -20.40
CA ASN A 30 17.20 12.51 -18.93
C ASN A 30 16.85 11.11 -18.40
N TYR A 31 16.42 10.21 -19.29
CA TYR A 31 15.98 8.87 -18.95
C TYR A 31 16.96 7.84 -19.52
N GLN A 32 17.62 7.09 -18.64
CA GLN A 32 18.55 6.03 -19.04
C GLN A 32 17.87 4.67 -18.93
N SER A 33 17.99 3.84 -19.97
CA SER A 33 17.54 2.45 -19.92
C SER A 33 18.38 1.69 -18.90
N VAL A 34 17.70 1.15 -17.89
CA VAL A 34 18.32 0.46 -16.76
C VAL A 34 18.01 -1.03 -16.74
N THR A 35 16.96 -1.45 -17.46
CA THR A 35 16.68 -2.87 -17.70
C THR A 35 15.98 -3.04 -19.03
N LYS A 36 16.19 -4.21 -19.65
CA LYS A 36 15.53 -4.64 -20.89
C LYS A 36 14.64 -5.82 -20.56
N GLY A 37 13.36 -5.54 -20.35
CA GLY A 37 12.36 -6.56 -20.09
C GLY A 37 11.82 -7.19 -21.38
N THR A 38 11.07 -8.27 -21.23
CA THR A 38 10.36 -8.94 -22.34
C THR A 38 9.37 -7.99 -23.03
N HIS A 39 8.85 -7.01 -22.27
CA HIS A 39 7.84 -6.04 -22.71
C HIS A 39 8.43 -4.66 -23.05
N GLY A 40 9.74 -4.45 -22.91
CA GLY A 40 10.40 -3.21 -23.29
C GLY A 40 11.45 -2.72 -22.30
N ASP A 41 12.02 -1.56 -22.62
CA ASP A 41 13.03 -0.91 -21.80
C ASP A 41 12.36 -0.08 -20.70
N ILE A 42 12.91 -0.17 -19.50
CA ILE A 42 12.56 0.72 -18.40
C ILE A 42 13.69 1.64 -18.12
N LYS A 43 13.31 2.90 -17.99
CA LYS A 43 14.24 4.00 -17.90
C LYS A 43 14.05 4.73 -16.59
N VAL A 44 15.15 5.14 -15.97
CA VAL A 44 15.12 5.95 -14.76
C VAL A 44 15.52 7.38 -15.10
N ASN A 45 14.83 8.34 -14.47
CA ASN A 45 15.17 9.75 -14.54
C ASN A 45 16.41 10.05 -13.70
N VAL A 46 17.56 10.14 -14.35
CA VAL A 46 18.86 10.26 -13.67
C VAL A 46 19.19 11.70 -13.29
N ASP A 47 18.60 12.70 -13.93
CA ASP A 47 18.98 14.11 -13.74
C ASP A 47 18.01 14.91 -12.87
N GLN A 48 16.70 14.71 -13.00
CA GLN A 48 15.70 15.62 -12.40
C GLN A 48 15.00 15.03 -11.17
N ALA A 49 14.85 13.70 -11.09
CA ALA A 49 14.16 13.04 -9.98
C ALA A 49 15.12 12.80 -8.79
N ALA A 50 15.41 13.85 -8.01
CA ALA A 50 16.33 13.76 -6.87
C ALA A 50 15.62 13.25 -5.60
N PHE A 51 16.15 12.17 -5.01
CA PHE A 51 15.66 11.60 -3.77
C PHE A 51 16.82 11.01 -2.95
N GLN A 52 16.60 10.75 -1.67
CA GLN A 52 17.60 10.14 -0.78
C GLN A 52 17.16 8.75 -0.36
N GLY A 53 18.13 7.89 -0.06
CA GLY A 53 17.88 6.52 0.37
C GLY A 53 17.60 5.57 -0.77
N ARG A 54 16.86 4.50 -0.48
CA ARG A 54 16.62 3.39 -1.40
C ARG A 54 15.12 3.18 -1.63
N LEU A 55 14.74 3.08 -2.90
CA LEU A 55 13.39 2.69 -3.32
C LEU A 55 13.43 1.27 -3.83
N TYR A 56 12.60 0.40 -3.26
CA TYR A 56 12.40 -0.96 -3.74
C TYR A 56 11.05 -1.04 -4.43
N PHE A 57 11.00 -1.73 -5.55
CA PHE A 57 9.80 -1.89 -6.38
C PHE A 57 9.95 -3.16 -7.21
N THR A 58 8.83 -3.69 -7.70
CA THR A 58 8.85 -4.82 -8.62
C THR A 58 8.68 -4.34 -10.04
N LEU A 59 9.30 -5.09 -10.94
CA LEU A 59 9.19 -4.86 -12.35
C LEU A 59 9.35 -6.15 -13.14
N ASP A 60 8.41 -6.42 -14.04
CA ASP A 60 8.33 -7.70 -14.76
C ASP A 60 8.43 -8.85 -13.75
N ARG A 61 7.76 -8.66 -12.59
CA ARG A 61 7.79 -9.55 -11.43
C ARG A 61 9.19 -9.79 -10.84
N ASN A 62 10.18 -8.93 -11.07
CA ASN A 62 11.48 -8.99 -10.39
C ASN A 62 11.61 -7.83 -9.41
N LEU A 63 12.20 -8.07 -8.24
CA LEU A 63 12.47 -7.02 -7.26
C LEU A 63 13.72 -6.24 -7.66
N TYR A 64 13.59 -4.91 -7.70
CA TYR A 64 14.68 -3.97 -7.92
C TYR A 64 14.87 -3.06 -6.71
N VAL A 65 16.08 -2.54 -6.56
CA VAL A 65 16.39 -1.42 -5.67
C VAL A 65 17.08 -0.29 -6.43
N LEU A 66 16.58 0.93 -6.23
CA LEU A 66 17.16 2.15 -6.78
C LEU A 66 17.72 3.02 -5.65
N ASN A 67 19.01 3.33 -5.72
CA ASN A 67 19.68 4.21 -4.77
C ASN A 67 19.62 5.66 -5.23
N GLY A 68 19.11 6.56 -4.41
CA GLY A 68 19.02 8.00 -4.72
C GLY A 68 20.38 8.67 -4.97
N LYS A 69 21.48 8.09 -4.47
CA LYS A 69 22.85 8.55 -4.75
C LYS A 69 23.45 7.99 -6.04
N ASP A 70 22.92 6.88 -6.53
CA ASP A 70 23.41 6.20 -7.74
C ASP A 70 22.24 5.69 -8.59
N LYS A 71 21.48 6.64 -9.14
CA LYS A 71 20.27 6.33 -9.91
C LYS A 71 20.54 5.70 -11.28
N GLN A 72 21.79 5.73 -11.74
CA GLN A 72 22.20 5.19 -13.03
C GLN A 72 22.35 3.67 -12.99
N HIS A 73 22.44 3.09 -11.80
CA HIS A 73 22.69 1.67 -11.60
C HIS A 73 21.69 1.05 -10.60
N PRO A 74 20.39 0.95 -10.94
CA PRO A 74 19.49 0.13 -10.13
C PRO A 74 19.94 -1.32 -10.15
N GLU A 75 19.73 -2.00 -9.03
CA GLU A 75 20.15 -3.38 -8.84
C GLU A 75 18.93 -4.28 -8.86
N GLN A 76 18.94 -5.29 -9.74
CA GLN A 76 17.95 -6.37 -9.73
C GLN A 76 18.34 -7.37 -8.62
N LEU A 77 17.47 -7.55 -7.63
CA LEU A 77 17.74 -8.40 -6.48
C LEU A 77 17.26 -9.84 -6.65
N THR A 78 16.24 -10.07 -7.50
CA THR A 78 15.68 -11.41 -7.74
C THR A 78 15.72 -11.78 -9.21
N HIS A 79 15.89 -13.07 -9.49
CA HIS A 79 16.00 -13.62 -10.85
C HIS A 79 15.28 -14.97 -10.91
N GLY A 80 14.48 -15.19 -11.96
CA GLY A 80 13.83 -16.48 -12.23
C GLY A 80 12.68 -16.85 -11.28
N ILE A 81 12.17 -15.88 -10.52
CA ILE A 81 10.99 -16.00 -9.66
C ILE A 81 10.09 -14.79 -9.87
N GLU A 82 8.77 -14.96 -9.69
CA GLU A 82 7.81 -13.87 -9.80
C GLU A 82 7.53 -13.28 -8.41
N VAL A 83 7.97 -12.06 -8.17
CA VAL A 83 7.91 -11.36 -6.89
C VAL A 83 6.85 -10.27 -6.89
N ARG A 84 6.17 -10.11 -5.75
CA ARG A 84 5.24 -9.01 -5.45
C ARG A 84 5.41 -8.47 -4.03
N ASP A 85 4.84 -7.30 -3.80
CA ASP A 85 4.63 -6.70 -2.49
C ASP A 85 5.88 -6.62 -1.59
N PRO A 86 6.99 -5.99 -2.03
CA PRO A 86 8.22 -5.92 -1.25
C PRO A 86 8.08 -4.99 -0.04
N ALA A 87 8.50 -5.47 1.13
CA ALA A 87 8.54 -4.70 2.36
C ALA A 87 9.90 -4.84 3.05
N VAL A 88 10.59 -3.72 3.28
CA VAL A 88 11.88 -3.72 3.97
C VAL A 88 11.69 -3.55 5.48
N SER A 89 12.40 -4.37 6.25
CA SER A 89 12.42 -4.30 7.70
C SER A 89 12.88 -2.93 8.22
N PRO A 90 12.38 -2.45 9.37
CA PRO A 90 12.77 -1.17 9.96
C PRO A 90 14.29 -1.01 10.17
N ASN A 91 14.99 -2.11 10.48
CA ASN A 91 16.45 -2.11 10.62
C ASN A 91 17.23 -2.11 9.29
N GLY A 92 16.53 -2.17 8.15
CA GLY A 92 17.10 -2.14 6.79
C GLY A 92 17.85 -3.41 6.38
N LYS A 93 17.80 -4.50 7.16
CA LYS A 93 18.57 -5.72 6.91
C LYS A 93 17.86 -6.73 6.02
N TRP A 94 16.54 -6.76 6.08
CA TRP A 94 15.71 -7.75 5.39
C TRP A 94 14.71 -7.10 4.45
N VAL A 95 14.42 -7.77 3.34
CA VAL A 95 13.25 -7.50 2.49
C VAL A 95 12.38 -8.75 2.47
N ALA A 96 11.12 -8.59 2.87
CA ALA A 96 10.07 -9.59 2.74
C ALA A 96 9.27 -9.31 1.47
N PHE A 97 8.70 -10.35 0.86
CA PHE A 97 7.93 -10.27 -0.36
C PHE A 97 7.12 -11.55 -0.56
N THR A 98 6.23 -11.56 -1.55
CA THR A 98 5.52 -12.76 -1.96
C THR A 98 6.09 -13.30 -3.26
N ILE A 99 6.17 -14.64 -3.37
CA ILE A 99 6.52 -15.33 -4.61
C ILE A 99 5.24 -15.88 -5.20
N LEU A 100 4.90 -15.46 -6.42
CA LEU A 100 3.72 -15.92 -7.13
C LEU A 100 3.99 -17.22 -7.88
N TYR A 101 3.00 -18.11 -7.79
CA TYR A 101 2.85 -19.26 -8.66
C TYR A 101 1.47 -19.22 -9.29
N LYS A 102 1.19 -20.20 -10.14
CA LYS A 102 -0.08 -20.29 -10.87
C LYS A 102 -1.31 -20.31 -9.96
N ASP A 103 -1.26 -21.11 -8.89
CA ASP A 103 -2.43 -21.45 -8.08
C ASP A 103 -2.25 -21.14 -6.57
N TYR A 104 -1.13 -20.53 -6.19
CA TYR A 104 -0.78 -20.16 -4.81
C TYR A 104 0.32 -19.10 -4.79
N SER A 105 0.64 -18.57 -3.61
CA SER A 105 1.85 -17.79 -3.39
C SER A 105 2.60 -18.26 -2.14
N ASP A 106 3.89 -17.97 -2.06
CA ASP A 106 4.70 -18.16 -0.86
C ASP A 106 4.99 -16.80 -0.21
N LEU A 107 5.08 -16.75 1.12
CA LEU A 107 5.68 -15.65 1.87
C LEU A 107 7.18 -15.92 2.01
N ALA A 108 8.03 -14.99 1.59
CA ALA A 108 9.48 -15.15 1.60
C ALA A 108 10.19 -13.88 2.08
N TYR A 109 11.46 -14.03 2.43
CA TYR A 109 12.35 -12.90 2.73
C TYR A 109 13.80 -13.19 2.36
N MET A 110 14.61 -12.15 2.22
CA MET A 110 16.05 -12.24 1.97
C MET A 110 16.79 -11.00 2.52
N PRO A 111 18.13 -10.97 2.53
CA PRO A 111 18.86 -9.75 2.87
C PRO A 111 18.47 -8.60 1.94
N ALA A 112 18.30 -7.38 2.48
CA ALA A 112 17.92 -6.21 1.70
C ALA A 112 18.97 -5.80 0.64
N SER A 113 20.21 -6.28 0.79
CA SER A 113 21.29 -6.14 -0.20
C SER A 113 21.26 -7.22 -1.29
N GLY A 114 20.19 -8.01 -1.38
CA GLY A 114 20.12 -9.17 -2.26
C GLY A 114 20.74 -10.44 -1.65
N GLY A 115 20.59 -11.55 -2.37
CA GLY A 115 21.03 -12.88 -1.94
C GLY A 115 19.98 -13.94 -2.26
N THR A 116 20.11 -15.12 -1.66
CA THR A 116 19.15 -16.22 -1.84
C THR A 116 17.90 -15.99 -0.98
N PRO A 117 16.69 -16.01 -1.58
CA PRO A 117 15.43 -16.01 -0.84
C PRO A 117 15.27 -17.21 0.08
N LYS A 118 14.71 -16.97 1.27
CA LYS A 118 14.20 -18.01 2.16
C LYS A 118 12.67 -17.96 2.16
N ILE A 119 12.04 -19.08 1.82
CA ILE A 119 10.59 -19.26 1.99
C ILE A 119 10.31 -19.33 3.49
N LEU A 120 9.38 -18.50 3.94
CA LEU A 120 8.96 -18.39 5.33
C LEU A 120 7.70 -19.24 5.58
N ILE A 121 6.70 -19.10 4.71
CA ILE A 121 5.49 -19.91 4.72
C ILE A 121 5.18 -20.26 3.26
N SER A 122 5.00 -21.54 2.96
CA SER A 122 4.59 -21.96 1.62
C SER A 122 3.08 -22.08 1.50
N GLY A 123 2.53 -21.61 0.39
CA GLY A 123 1.11 -21.71 0.08
C GLY A 123 0.78 -22.93 -0.77
N GLN A 124 1.78 -23.78 -1.05
CA GLN A 124 1.60 -24.94 -1.90
C GLN A 124 0.54 -25.88 -1.32
N GLY A 125 -0.41 -26.28 -2.17
CA GLY A 125 -1.43 -27.24 -1.84
C GLY A 125 -1.92 -28.00 -3.06
N SER A 126 -3.11 -28.57 -2.95
CA SER A 126 -3.75 -29.38 -3.98
C SER A 126 -5.17 -28.89 -4.26
N TYR A 127 -5.59 -29.03 -5.51
CA TYR A 127 -6.96 -28.73 -5.94
C TYR A 127 -7.67 -30.01 -6.39
N GLU A 128 -8.85 -30.27 -5.85
CA GLU A 128 -9.70 -31.42 -6.17
C GLU A 128 -10.99 -30.97 -6.88
N PRO A 129 -11.04 -30.98 -8.22
CA PRO A 129 -12.18 -30.44 -8.99
C PRO A 129 -13.43 -31.32 -8.99
N ASN A 130 -13.30 -32.64 -8.79
CA ASN A 130 -14.34 -33.63 -9.09
C ASN A 130 -14.53 -34.63 -7.93
N GLY A 131 -14.70 -34.12 -6.71
CA GLY A 131 -15.13 -34.91 -5.56
C GLY A 131 -16.64 -35.18 -5.55
N ALA A 132 -17.13 -35.84 -4.50
CA ALA A 132 -18.58 -35.96 -4.24
C ALA A 132 -19.22 -34.64 -3.75
N ASN A 133 -18.39 -33.64 -3.41
CA ASN A 133 -18.77 -32.35 -2.84
C ASN A 133 -18.23 -31.19 -3.73
N ALA A 134 -18.50 -29.94 -3.32
CA ALA A 134 -17.92 -28.75 -3.94
C ALA A 134 -16.38 -28.86 -4.04
N PRO A 135 -15.74 -28.26 -5.07
CA PRO A 135 -14.28 -28.31 -5.23
C PRO A 135 -13.56 -27.81 -3.98
N ILE A 136 -12.49 -28.52 -3.61
CA ILE A 136 -11.69 -28.19 -2.43
C ILE A 136 -10.29 -27.80 -2.89
N SER A 137 -9.78 -26.69 -2.37
CA SER A 137 -8.38 -26.28 -2.52
C SER A 137 -7.73 -26.18 -1.14
N THR A 138 -6.59 -26.84 -0.97
CA THR A 138 -5.70 -26.68 0.20
C THR A 138 -4.57 -25.69 -0.05
N ALA A 139 -4.48 -25.13 -1.25
CA ALA A 139 -3.51 -24.09 -1.58
C ALA A 139 -3.90 -22.76 -0.92
N HIS A 140 -2.90 -21.97 -0.52
CA HIS A 140 -3.09 -20.69 0.16
C HIS A 140 -2.47 -19.51 -0.59
N TRP A 141 -3.05 -18.34 -0.37
CA TRP A 141 -2.52 -17.07 -0.88
C TRP A 141 -1.97 -16.24 0.27
N PHE A 142 -0.74 -15.76 0.12
CA PHE A 142 -0.13 -14.70 0.93
C PHE A 142 0.03 -13.44 0.10
N ALA A 143 -0.23 -12.29 0.71
CA ALA A 143 -0.11 -10.98 0.06
C ALA A 143 0.33 -9.89 1.05
N GLU A 144 0.94 -8.84 0.51
CA GLU A 144 1.14 -7.56 1.21
C GLU A 144 1.81 -7.66 2.60
N PRO A 145 2.99 -8.30 2.71
CA PRO A 145 3.69 -8.37 3.98
C PRO A 145 4.13 -6.97 4.44
N SER A 146 4.14 -6.74 5.74
CA SER A 146 4.61 -5.51 6.37
C SER A 146 5.30 -5.84 7.69
N TRP A 147 6.41 -5.16 7.97
CA TRP A 147 7.22 -5.47 9.15
C TRP A 147 6.69 -4.77 10.39
N ALA A 148 6.68 -5.51 11.50
CA ALA A 148 6.58 -4.94 12.82
C ALA A 148 7.82 -4.10 13.16
N PRO A 149 7.72 -3.12 14.10
CA PRO A 149 8.84 -2.24 14.46
C PRO A 149 10.09 -2.97 14.96
N ASP A 150 9.96 -4.19 15.48
CA ASP A 150 11.06 -5.00 16.00
C ASP A 150 11.92 -5.66 14.90
N SER A 151 11.51 -5.58 13.63
CA SER A 151 12.18 -6.25 12.51
C SER A 151 12.28 -7.79 12.65
N GLN A 152 11.39 -8.39 13.44
CA GLN A 152 11.31 -9.83 13.69
C GLN A 152 9.91 -10.36 13.35
N HIS A 153 8.86 -9.60 13.59
CA HIS A 153 7.51 -10.01 13.20
C HIS A 153 7.12 -9.41 11.86
N LEU A 154 6.35 -10.19 11.08
CA LEU A 154 5.69 -9.78 9.85
C LEU A 154 4.19 -9.87 10.04
N ILE A 155 3.46 -8.87 9.58
CA ILE A 155 2.03 -8.98 9.30
C ILE A 155 1.82 -9.21 7.81
N PHE A 156 0.81 -9.96 7.42
CA PHE A 156 0.53 -10.30 6.02
C PHE A 156 -0.94 -10.71 5.84
N LEU A 157 -1.45 -10.54 4.63
CA LEU A 157 -2.78 -10.97 4.26
C LEU A 157 -2.78 -12.43 3.85
N SER A 158 -3.79 -13.19 4.26
CA SER A 158 -3.95 -14.56 3.79
C SER A 158 -5.38 -15.10 3.88
N ASP A 159 -5.61 -16.20 3.20
CA ASP A 159 -6.81 -17.03 3.27
C ASP A 159 -6.59 -18.31 4.12
N LEU A 160 -5.66 -18.28 5.09
CA LEU A 160 -5.36 -19.44 5.97
C LEU A 160 -6.64 -20.05 6.59
N ASP A 161 -7.55 -19.20 7.06
CA ASP A 161 -8.81 -19.60 7.69
C ASP A 161 -9.98 -19.78 6.72
N LYS A 162 -9.76 -20.06 5.43
CA LYS A 162 -10.87 -20.19 4.45
C LYS A 162 -11.90 -21.27 4.79
N ASN A 163 -11.55 -22.22 5.65
CA ASN A 163 -12.42 -23.31 6.10
C ASN A 163 -13.08 -23.04 7.47
N TRP A 164 -12.95 -21.84 8.03
CA TRP A 164 -13.57 -21.48 9.31
C TRP A 164 -15.10 -21.58 9.20
N ASP A 165 -15.74 -22.32 10.12
CA ASP A 165 -17.20 -22.36 10.24
C ASP A 165 -17.75 -21.06 10.84
N ILE A 166 -18.26 -20.22 9.96
CA ILE A 166 -18.85 -18.91 10.25
C ILE A 166 -20.39 -18.97 10.29
N GLY A 167 -20.96 -20.17 10.40
CA GLY A 167 -22.41 -20.40 10.44
C GLY A 167 -23.09 -20.35 9.06
N VAL A 168 -22.30 -20.42 7.98
CA VAL A 168 -22.79 -20.54 6.60
C VAL A 168 -22.06 -21.67 5.86
N ASN A 169 -22.76 -22.34 4.95
CA ASN A 169 -22.21 -23.46 4.17
C ASN A 169 -21.38 -22.96 2.96
N ALA A 170 -20.28 -22.25 3.24
CA ALA A 170 -19.37 -21.68 2.26
C ALA A 170 -18.00 -21.34 2.89
N PHE A 171 -16.96 -21.20 2.05
CA PHE A 171 -15.62 -20.83 2.50
C PHE A 171 -15.48 -19.33 2.76
N LEU A 172 -14.70 -18.96 3.80
CA LEU A 172 -14.28 -17.58 4.06
C LEU A 172 -13.11 -17.21 3.13
N LEU A 173 -13.41 -16.86 1.89
CA LEU A 173 -12.38 -16.57 0.88
C LEU A 173 -11.74 -15.18 1.02
N ASP A 174 -12.34 -14.31 1.83
CA ASP A 174 -11.87 -12.94 2.02
C ASP A 174 -10.58 -12.89 2.84
N LEU A 175 -9.55 -12.24 2.30
CA LEU A 175 -8.25 -12.16 2.96
C LEU A 175 -8.35 -11.51 4.34
N GLN A 176 -7.75 -12.17 5.31
CA GLN A 176 -7.63 -11.74 6.70
C GLN A 176 -6.18 -11.36 6.99
N LEU A 177 -5.95 -10.67 8.09
CA LEU A 177 -4.60 -10.22 8.46
C LEU A 177 -4.03 -11.13 9.55
N TYR A 178 -2.83 -11.64 9.31
CA TYR A 178 -2.09 -12.51 10.22
C TYR A 178 -0.75 -11.90 10.58
N GLN A 179 -0.14 -12.40 11.65
CA GLN A 179 1.21 -12.10 12.11
C GLN A 179 2.03 -13.38 12.26
N VAL A 180 3.34 -13.33 12.01
CA VAL A 180 4.27 -14.42 12.28
C VAL A 180 5.64 -13.91 12.73
N ASP A 181 6.34 -14.66 13.58
CA ASP A 181 7.77 -14.46 13.89
C ASP A 181 8.62 -15.12 12.79
N ILE A 182 9.55 -14.37 12.18
CA ILE A 182 10.39 -14.91 11.10
C ILE A 182 11.30 -16.07 11.53
N ASN A 183 11.52 -16.25 12.83
CA ASN A 183 12.35 -17.31 13.39
C ASN A 183 11.57 -18.60 13.69
N ASP A 184 10.24 -18.55 13.72
CA ASP A 184 9.35 -19.69 13.99
C ASP A 184 8.09 -19.63 13.12
N ALA A 185 8.29 -19.50 11.81
CA ALA A 185 7.19 -19.28 10.89
C ALA A 185 6.70 -20.56 10.20
N SER A 186 5.39 -20.75 10.24
CA SER A 186 4.62 -21.73 9.49
C SER A 186 3.17 -21.28 9.41
N ALA A 187 2.37 -21.95 8.58
CA ALA A 187 0.92 -21.72 8.55
C ALA A 187 0.26 -21.96 9.93
N ASN A 188 0.81 -22.86 10.76
CA ASN A 188 0.27 -23.20 12.09
C ASN A 188 0.69 -22.22 13.19
N THR A 189 1.77 -21.45 12.99
CA THR A 189 2.25 -20.44 13.94
C THR A 189 1.80 -19.04 13.57
N ALA A 190 1.18 -18.86 12.39
CA ALA A 190 0.54 -17.63 11.99
C ALA A 190 -0.64 -17.31 12.91
N GLN A 191 -0.64 -16.10 13.47
CA GLN A 191 -1.64 -15.63 14.40
C GLN A 191 -2.56 -14.63 13.72
N ILE A 192 -3.87 -14.85 13.75
CA ILE A 192 -4.82 -13.88 13.22
C ILE A 192 -4.82 -12.59 14.06
N ILE A 193 -4.70 -11.45 13.41
CA ILE A 193 -4.70 -10.14 14.07
C ILE A 193 -5.84 -9.24 13.62
N ALA A 194 -6.43 -9.44 12.44
CA ALA A 194 -7.68 -8.78 12.06
C ALA A 194 -8.52 -9.69 11.17
N TYR A 195 -9.81 -9.79 11.51
CA TYR A 195 -10.78 -10.59 10.77
C TYR A 195 -11.38 -9.81 9.61
N SER A 196 -11.69 -10.51 8.51
CA SER A 196 -12.53 -10.00 7.43
C SER A 196 -14.01 -10.25 7.75
N VAL A 197 -14.88 -9.44 7.17
CA VAL A 197 -16.30 -9.77 7.11
C VAL A 197 -16.49 -10.78 5.99
N TYR A 198 -17.28 -11.83 6.25
CA TYR A 198 -17.57 -12.83 5.24
C TYR A 198 -18.39 -12.25 4.08
N GLY A 199 -17.94 -12.50 2.84
CA GLY A 199 -18.61 -12.14 1.60
C GLY A 199 -18.36 -10.69 1.15
N ASP A 200 -17.42 -10.00 1.81
CA ASP A 200 -17.40 -8.54 1.84
C ASP A 200 -16.16 -7.91 1.17
N GLY A 201 -15.23 -8.72 0.67
CA GLY A 201 -14.10 -8.32 -0.18
C GLY A 201 -12.75 -8.28 0.53
N GLY A 202 -12.72 -8.46 1.85
CA GLY A 202 -11.52 -8.68 2.65
C GLY A 202 -10.71 -7.43 3.01
N LEU A 203 -9.55 -7.68 3.59
CA LEU A 203 -8.62 -6.66 4.08
C LEU A 203 -7.49 -6.42 3.08
N ARG A 204 -6.97 -5.19 3.03
CA ARG A 204 -5.81 -4.79 2.21
C ARG A 204 -4.95 -3.73 2.88
N ASP A 205 -3.76 -3.49 2.35
CA ASP A 205 -2.86 -2.38 2.70
C ASP A 205 -2.43 -2.32 4.18
N PRO A 206 -2.04 -3.44 4.83
CA PRO A 206 -1.70 -3.41 6.23
C PRO A 206 -0.35 -2.72 6.50
N ALA A 207 -0.30 -1.89 7.54
CA ALA A 207 0.95 -1.32 8.02
C ALA A 207 0.93 -1.01 9.52
N TYR A 208 2.05 -1.22 10.20
CA TYR A 208 2.25 -0.71 11.56
C TYR A 208 2.44 0.79 11.56
N ARG A 209 1.91 1.44 12.60
CA ARG A 209 2.11 2.85 12.87
C ARG A 209 3.52 3.09 13.44
N PRO A 210 4.38 3.88 12.77
CA PRO A 210 5.70 4.21 13.30
C PRO A 210 5.61 4.83 14.70
N GLY A 211 6.39 4.31 15.65
CA GLY A 211 6.39 4.76 17.05
C GLY A 211 5.27 4.19 17.93
N HIS A 212 4.39 3.33 17.39
CA HIS A 212 3.27 2.71 18.10
C HIS A 212 3.21 1.20 17.76
N PRO A 213 3.95 0.34 18.48
CA PRO A 213 4.12 -1.07 18.11
C PRO A 213 2.85 -1.91 18.20
N ASP A 214 1.82 -1.38 18.85
CA ASP A 214 0.51 -1.98 19.03
C ASP A 214 -0.50 -1.52 17.98
N GLN A 215 -0.19 -0.55 17.09
CA GLN A 215 -1.20 0.02 16.20
C GLN A 215 -0.93 -0.32 14.73
N ILE A 216 -1.98 -0.81 14.08
CA ILE A 216 -2.00 -1.13 12.65
C ILE A 216 -3.11 -0.35 11.93
N VAL A 217 -2.86 -0.05 10.67
CA VAL A 217 -3.85 0.46 9.72
C VAL A 217 -4.03 -0.54 8.58
N TYR A 218 -5.22 -0.56 7.99
CA TYR A 218 -5.51 -1.31 6.77
C TYR A 218 -6.78 -0.77 6.10
N THR A 219 -6.93 -1.07 4.81
CA THR A 219 -8.18 -0.91 4.06
C THR A 219 -9.09 -2.10 4.34
N ASN A 220 -10.37 -1.84 4.61
CA ASN A 220 -11.41 -2.84 4.77
C ASN A 220 -12.47 -2.65 3.68
N TYR A 221 -12.71 -3.71 2.91
CA TYR A 221 -13.81 -3.80 1.98
C TYR A 221 -14.99 -4.46 2.69
N GLN A 222 -16.15 -3.82 2.63
CA GLN A 222 -17.39 -4.37 3.15
C GLN A 222 -18.58 -3.89 2.34
N TYR A 223 -19.75 -4.48 2.55
CA TYR A 223 -21.01 -3.97 2.01
C TYR A 223 -21.85 -3.31 3.10
N ASP A 224 -22.73 -2.42 2.67
CA ASP A 224 -23.78 -1.88 3.54
C ASP A 224 -24.71 -3.01 4.04
N SER A 225 -25.60 -2.70 4.98
CA SER A 225 -26.50 -3.71 5.56
C SER A 225 -27.46 -4.37 4.55
N SER A 226 -27.59 -3.81 3.34
CA SER A 226 -28.36 -4.42 2.25
C SER A 226 -27.55 -5.45 1.45
N GLY A 227 -26.22 -5.47 1.58
CA GLY A 227 -25.32 -6.31 0.81
C GLY A 227 -25.16 -5.87 -0.64
N THR A 228 -25.51 -4.62 -0.99
CA THR A 228 -25.55 -4.17 -2.40
C THR A 228 -24.61 -3.02 -2.70
N GLN A 229 -24.26 -2.21 -1.70
CA GLN A 229 -23.40 -1.05 -1.91
C GLN A 229 -22.10 -1.22 -1.14
N GLN A 230 -21.00 -1.17 -1.88
CA GLN A 230 -19.66 -1.31 -1.30
C GLN A 230 -19.32 -0.07 -0.46
N GLN A 231 -18.77 -0.32 0.72
CA GLN A 231 -18.18 0.65 1.64
C GLN A 231 -16.71 0.28 1.80
N ILE A 232 -15.80 1.18 1.43
CA ILE A 232 -14.36 0.93 1.56
C ILE A 232 -13.80 1.95 2.53
N GLN A 233 -13.36 1.44 3.67
CA GLN A 233 -12.94 2.24 4.81
C GLN A 233 -11.50 1.95 5.19
N ILE A 234 -10.85 2.95 5.78
CA ILE A 234 -9.58 2.78 6.46
C ILE A 234 -9.89 2.49 7.92
N MET A 235 -9.27 1.44 8.44
CA MET A 235 -9.44 0.95 9.80
C MET A 235 -8.14 1.16 10.58
N LEU A 236 -8.27 1.49 11.86
CA LEU A 236 -7.19 1.49 12.83
C LEU A 236 -7.51 0.44 13.90
N GLN A 237 -6.53 -0.38 14.29
CA GLN A 237 -6.73 -1.43 15.28
C GLN A 237 -5.51 -1.59 16.20
N ASP A 238 -5.76 -2.06 17.42
CA ASP A 238 -4.71 -2.66 18.25
C ASP A 238 -4.36 -4.04 17.66
N ALA A 239 -3.09 -4.27 17.33
CA ALA A 239 -2.59 -5.48 16.72
C ALA A 239 -2.62 -6.70 17.65
N ASN A 240 -2.68 -6.47 18.97
CA ASN A 240 -2.60 -7.54 19.97
C ASN A 240 -3.97 -7.99 20.46
N ILE A 241 -5.01 -7.18 20.26
CA ILE A 241 -6.32 -7.34 20.93
C ILE A 241 -7.00 -8.68 20.60
N VAL A 242 -6.87 -9.17 19.35
CA VAL A 242 -7.45 -10.45 18.93
C VAL A 242 -6.75 -11.61 19.63
N GLN A 243 -5.41 -11.61 19.66
CA GLN A 243 -4.65 -12.67 20.33
C GLN A 243 -4.84 -12.64 21.85
N GLN A 244 -4.96 -11.45 22.45
CA GLN A 244 -5.28 -11.30 23.86
C GLN A 244 -6.67 -11.87 24.19
N ASP A 245 -7.67 -11.60 23.35
CA ASP A 245 -9.02 -12.14 23.51
C ASP A 245 -9.05 -13.67 23.35
N LEU A 246 -8.38 -14.23 22.34
CA LEU A 246 -8.26 -15.68 22.17
C LEU A 246 -7.57 -16.36 23.36
N ALA A 247 -6.56 -15.71 23.96
CA ALA A 247 -5.88 -16.23 25.15
C ALA A 247 -6.77 -16.16 26.41
N GLN A 248 -7.60 -15.13 26.54
CA GLN A 248 -8.47 -14.92 27.71
C GLN A 248 -9.78 -15.71 27.61
N ASN A 249 -10.35 -15.83 26.41
CA ASN A 249 -11.67 -16.39 26.13
C ASN A 249 -11.64 -17.50 25.06
N PRO A 250 -10.82 -18.56 25.21
CA PRO A 250 -10.53 -19.52 24.14
C PRO A 250 -11.74 -20.32 23.63
N GLN A 251 -12.81 -20.43 24.42
CA GLN A 251 -14.03 -21.17 24.05
C GLN A 251 -15.11 -20.28 23.44
N ASN A 252 -15.04 -18.96 23.68
CA ASN A 252 -16.04 -18.01 23.24
C ASN A 252 -15.38 -16.61 23.14
N PRO A 253 -14.49 -16.42 22.15
CA PRO A 253 -13.81 -15.15 21.97
C PRO A 253 -14.82 -14.05 21.69
N VAL A 254 -14.56 -12.86 22.22
CA VAL A 254 -15.35 -11.66 21.95
C VAL A 254 -15.26 -11.28 20.48
N TYR A 255 -14.08 -11.40 19.88
CA TYR A 255 -13.81 -11.04 18.50
C TYR A 255 -13.73 -12.27 17.60
N HIS A 256 -14.54 -12.28 16.55
CA HIS A 256 -14.63 -13.38 15.62
C HIS A 256 -15.19 -12.90 14.27
N PRO A 257 -14.83 -13.58 13.16
CA PRO A 257 -15.45 -13.31 11.88
C PRO A 257 -16.92 -13.75 11.92
N GLY A 258 -17.70 -13.28 10.97
CA GLY A 258 -19.06 -13.76 10.78
C GLY A 258 -19.77 -13.11 9.61
N ALA A 259 -20.82 -13.77 9.13
CA ALA A 259 -21.69 -13.23 8.10
C ALA A 259 -22.67 -12.21 8.72
N TYR A 260 -22.91 -11.09 8.02
CA TYR A 260 -23.86 -10.07 8.47
C TYR A 260 -23.58 -9.57 9.90
N THR A 261 -24.57 -9.64 10.81
CA THR A 261 -24.44 -9.23 12.22
C THR A 261 -23.80 -10.30 13.11
N MET A 262 -23.31 -11.41 12.54
CA MET A 262 -22.73 -12.53 13.29
C MET A 262 -21.25 -12.35 13.58
N GLY A 263 -20.58 -11.32 13.07
CA GLY A 263 -19.19 -11.02 13.40
C GLY A 263 -19.07 -9.94 14.47
N ASN A 264 -17.95 -9.93 15.18
CA ASN A 264 -17.61 -8.84 16.09
C ASN A 264 -16.12 -8.49 15.93
N TYR A 265 -15.85 -7.22 15.62
CA TYR A 265 -14.55 -6.76 15.15
C TYR A 265 -13.98 -5.67 16.07
N PRO A 266 -12.71 -5.74 16.47
CA PRO A 266 -12.07 -4.72 17.31
C PRO A 266 -11.65 -3.47 16.54
N SER A 267 -11.71 -3.52 15.21
CA SER A 267 -11.28 -2.48 14.30
C SER A 267 -12.11 -1.20 14.39
N VAL A 268 -11.45 -0.05 14.36
CA VAL A 268 -12.10 1.26 14.43
C VAL A 268 -12.00 1.98 13.09
N PRO A 269 -13.12 2.32 12.43
CA PRO A 269 -13.06 3.07 11.19
C PRO A 269 -12.59 4.51 11.44
N ILE A 270 -11.58 4.93 10.69
CA ILE A 270 -11.07 6.31 10.70
C ILE A 270 -11.52 7.11 9.47
N THR A 271 -12.27 6.47 8.57
CA THR A 271 -13.02 7.09 7.46
C THR A 271 -14.48 6.62 7.49
N PRO A 272 -15.45 7.39 6.96
CA PRO A 272 -16.85 7.03 7.03
C PRO A 272 -17.21 5.85 6.11
N GLY A 273 -18.13 5.00 6.55
CA GLY A 273 -18.71 3.90 5.77
C GLY A 273 -19.84 4.39 4.87
N THR A 274 -19.58 5.43 4.08
CA THR A 274 -20.56 5.97 3.15
C THR A 274 -20.57 5.13 1.87
N PRO A 275 -21.73 4.65 1.39
CA PRO A 275 -21.79 3.92 0.14
C PRO A 275 -21.22 4.70 -1.04
N ASN A 276 -20.53 4.01 -1.94
CA ASN A 276 -19.83 4.59 -3.11
C ASN A 276 -18.70 5.58 -2.78
N LEU A 277 -18.33 5.72 -1.49
CA LEU A 277 -17.13 6.42 -1.07
C LEU A 277 -16.06 5.39 -0.77
N ALA A 278 -14.93 5.49 -1.48
CA ALA A 278 -13.83 4.56 -1.29
C ALA A 278 -12.58 5.29 -0.79
N ASN A 279 -12.20 5.03 0.46
CA ASN A 279 -10.93 5.47 1.04
C ASN A 279 -10.03 4.23 1.22
N LEU A 280 -8.85 4.24 0.62
CA LEU A 280 -8.01 3.05 0.45
C LEU A 280 -6.53 3.40 0.42
N GLU A 281 -5.67 2.39 0.45
CA GLU A 281 -4.20 2.49 0.38
C GLU A 281 -3.61 3.48 1.40
N PRO A 282 -3.88 3.28 2.71
CA PRO A 282 -3.32 4.10 3.77
C PRO A 282 -1.79 3.95 3.86
N ALA A 283 -1.11 5.06 4.10
CA ALA A 283 0.32 5.08 4.40
C ALA A 283 0.65 6.06 5.53
N PHE A 284 1.15 5.55 6.64
CA PHE A 284 1.58 6.39 7.75
C PHE A 284 2.77 7.26 7.37
N SER A 285 2.76 8.50 7.89
CA SER A 285 3.97 9.32 7.85
C SER A 285 5.06 8.72 8.74
N PRO A 286 6.36 9.02 8.50
CA PRO A 286 7.46 8.39 9.23
C PRO A 286 7.45 8.62 10.75
N ASN A 287 6.72 9.65 11.22
CA ASN A 287 6.53 9.95 12.64
C ASN A 287 5.23 9.37 13.22
N GLY A 288 4.45 8.64 12.41
CA GLY A 288 3.19 8.01 12.80
C GLY A 288 2.03 8.98 13.08
N ASN A 289 2.16 10.29 12.85
CA ASN A 289 1.13 11.26 13.25
C ASN A 289 0.14 11.61 12.13
N GLN A 290 0.48 11.30 10.88
CA GLN A 290 -0.45 11.43 9.77
C GLN A 290 -0.62 10.10 9.04
N VAL A 291 -1.74 9.98 8.34
CA VAL A 291 -1.99 8.93 7.37
C VAL A 291 -2.33 9.59 6.02
N LEU A 292 -1.53 9.26 5.00
CA LEU A 292 -1.92 9.45 3.62
C LEU A 292 -2.93 8.38 3.25
N TYR A 293 -3.85 8.70 2.36
CA TYR A 293 -4.72 7.71 1.76
C TYR A 293 -5.24 8.20 0.42
N LEU A 294 -5.73 7.28 -0.39
CA LEU A 294 -6.38 7.58 -1.63
C LEU A 294 -7.88 7.57 -1.47
N ARG A 295 -8.53 8.48 -2.18
CA ARG A 295 -9.97 8.51 -2.31
C ARG A 295 -10.35 8.44 -3.77
N ARG A 296 -11.26 7.51 -4.10
CA ARG A 296 -11.89 7.48 -5.43
C ARG A 296 -12.95 8.58 -5.45
N ASP A 297 -12.73 9.61 -6.27
CA ASP A 297 -13.69 10.71 -6.39
C ASP A 297 -14.78 10.39 -7.42
N ASP A 298 -14.39 9.75 -8.52
CA ASP A 298 -15.29 9.24 -9.56
C ASP A 298 -14.68 8.04 -10.29
N ALA A 299 -15.34 7.57 -11.37
CA ALA A 299 -14.89 6.40 -12.14
C ALA A 299 -13.52 6.59 -12.83
N THR A 300 -13.03 7.82 -12.93
CA THR A 300 -11.85 8.21 -13.71
C THR A 300 -10.86 9.07 -12.93
N HIS A 301 -11.13 9.42 -11.67
CA HIS A 301 -10.25 10.27 -10.86
C HIS A 301 -10.07 9.75 -9.44
N MET A 302 -8.84 9.89 -8.95
CA MET A 302 -8.46 9.65 -7.57
C MET A 302 -7.78 10.89 -6.98
N SER A 303 -8.00 11.11 -5.69
CA SER A 303 -7.32 12.13 -4.91
C SER A 303 -6.49 11.52 -3.80
N MET A 304 -5.32 12.09 -3.57
CA MET A 304 -4.49 11.80 -2.41
C MET A 304 -4.84 12.75 -1.28
N TYR A 305 -5.27 12.20 -0.16
CA TYR A 305 -5.64 12.94 1.04
C TYR A 305 -4.63 12.69 2.16
N LEU A 306 -4.57 13.66 3.08
CA LEU A 306 -3.80 13.58 4.30
C LEU A 306 -4.67 13.95 5.49
N MET A 307 -4.64 13.13 6.55
CA MET A 307 -5.28 13.45 7.83
C MET A 307 -4.41 13.06 9.02
N GLY A 308 -4.73 13.60 10.20
CA GLY A 308 -4.11 13.16 11.44
C GLY A 308 -4.58 11.77 11.85
N VAL A 309 -3.74 11.01 12.57
CA VAL A 309 -4.14 9.72 13.14
C VAL A 309 -4.88 9.96 14.47
N PRO A 310 -6.11 9.45 14.66
CA PRO A 310 -6.83 9.61 15.93
C PRO A 310 -6.13 8.83 17.06
N ASN A 311 -6.01 9.46 18.24
CA ASN A 311 -5.33 8.86 19.40
C ASN A 311 -6.32 8.31 20.45
N GLY A 312 -5.94 7.20 21.10
CA GLY A 312 -6.74 6.56 22.15
C GLY A 312 -8.10 6.11 21.65
N VAL A 313 -8.14 5.50 20.46
CA VAL A 313 -9.37 4.93 19.88
C VAL A 313 -9.31 3.42 19.74
N THR A 314 -8.12 2.81 19.68
CA THR A 314 -7.94 1.35 19.56
C THR A 314 -7.92 0.64 20.91
N SER A 315 -7.38 1.29 21.94
CA SER A 315 -7.29 0.78 23.31
C SER A 315 -7.20 1.94 24.29
N ASP A 316 -7.49 1.66 25.57
CA ASP A 316 -7.24 2.57 26.69
C ASP A 316 -6.59 1.78 27.85
N PRO A 317 -5.29 2.00 28.12
CA PRO A 317 -4.58 1.25 29.15
C PRO A 317 -5.11 1.54 30.57
N ASN A 318 -5.87 2.63 30.76
CA ASN A 318 -6.46 2.97 32.06
C ASN A 318 -7.91 2.51 32.20
N ASN A 319 -8.48 1.90 31.15
CA ASN A 319 -9.86 1.43 31.14
C ASN A 319 -9.95 0.05 30.49
N GLN A 320 -9.92 -1.00 31.32
CA GLN A 320 -10.07 -2.39 30.88
C GLN A 320 -11.44 -2.68 30.23
N SER A 321 -12.45 -1.84 30.49
CA SER A 321 -13.78 -1.93 29.87
C SER A 321 -13.90 -1.07 28.60
N PHE A 322 -12.79 -0.59 28.06
CA PHE A 322 -12.79 0.21 26.83
C PHE A 322 -13.36 -0.61 25.67
N ASN A 323 -14.37 -0.04 25.01
CA ASN A 323 -14.98 -0.66 23.83
C ASN A 323 -14.60 0.15 22.57
N PRO A 324 -13.67 -0.37 21.73
CA PRO A 324 -13.30 0.29 20.48
C PRO A 324 -14.49 0.45 19.53
N GLY A 325 -15.47 -0.45 19.59
CA GLY A 325 -16.70 -0.43 18.79
C GLY A 325 -17.82 0.48 19.32
N SER A 326 -17.61 1.31 20.34
CA SER A 326 -18.66 2.19 20.86
C SER A 326 -18.98 3.37 19.91
N ASN A 327 -20.23 3.83 19.90
CA ASN A 327 -20.67 4.99 19.09
C ASN A 327 -19.85 6.25 19.38
N ALA A 328 -19.56 6.52 20.66
CA ALA A 328 -18.76 7.67 21.07
C ALA A 328 -17.32 7.58 20.53
N ASN A 329 -16.73 6.38 20.57
CA ASN A 329 -15.39 6.16 20.03
C ASN A 329 -15.35 6.31 18.49
N ARG A 330 -16.35 5.78 17.78
CA ARG A 330 -16.48 5.98 16.33
C ARG A 330 -16.57 7.46 15.95
N GLN A 331 -17.34 8.26 16.67
CA GLN A 331 -17.43 9.69 16.43
C GLN A 331 -16.08 10.38 16.67
N LYS A 332 -15.38 10.03 17.75
CA LYS A 332 -14.03 10.53 18.06
C LYS A 332 -13.03 10.17 16.95
N ALA A 333 -13.06 8.94 16.45
CA ALA A 333 -12.15 8.45 15.42
C ALA A 333 -12.29 9.18 14.08
N LEU A 334 -13.48 9.71 13.77
CA LEU A 334 -13.76 10.43 12.52
C LEU A 334 -13.42 11.92 12.56
N ILE A 335 -13.07 12.49 13.72
CA ILE A 335 -12.73 13.91 13.83
C ILE A 335 -11.59 14.31 12.85
N PRO A 336 -10.46 13.58 12.76
CA PRO A 336 -9.39 13.96 11.84
C PRO A 336 -9.80 13.92 10.36
N TYR A 337 -10.72 13.02 9.98
CA TYR A 337 -11.23 12.93 8.61
C TYR A 337 -11.97 14.21 8.19
N GLY A 338 -12.71 14.84 9.11
CA GLY A 338 -13.35 16.14 8.88
C GLY A 338 -12.37 17.30 8.64
N HIS A 339 -11.08 17.08 8.92
CA HIS A 339 -9.99 18.03 8.70
C HIS A 339 -8.99 17.52 7.64
N ALA A 340 -9.35 16.47 6.88
CA ALA A 340 -8.47 15.93 5.86
C ALA A 340 -8.20 16.95 4.75
N THR A 341 -6.95 17.01 4.29
CA THR A 341 -6.51 17.92 3.22
C THR A 341 -6.32 17.14 1.93
N ASN A 342 -6.95 17.58 0.84
CA ASN A 342 -6.64 17.07 -0.50
C ASN A 342 -5.28 17.62 -0.93
N LEU A 343 -4.31 16.73 -1.13
CA LEU A 343 -2.97 17.09 -1.57
C LEU A 343 -2.86 17.21 -3.09
N MET A 344 -3.54 16.33 -3.83
CA MET A 344 -3.59 16.35 -5.29
C MET A 344 -4.68 15.42 -5.82
N THR A 345 -5.19 15.74 -7.02
CA THR A 345 -6.11 14.92 -7.80
C THR A 345 -5.47 14.58 -9.14
N SER A 346 -5.64 13.34 -9.59
CA SER A 346 -5.20 12.87 -10.91
C SER A 346 -6.18 11.83 -11.46
N GLN A 347 -6.02 11.46 -12.73
CA GLN A 347 -6.80 10.39 -13.34
C GLN A 347 -6.57 9.05 -12.61
N TYR A 348 -5.33 8.80 -12.21
CA TYR A 348 -4.96 7.63 -11.42
C TYR A 348 -3.82 7.99 -10.48
N LEU A 349 -3.95 7.53 -9.24
CA LEU A 349 -2.93 7.53 -8.21
C LEU A 349 -3.03 6.17 -7.52
N SER A 350 -1.91 5.55 -7.19
CA SER A 350 -1.88 4.37 -6.32
C SER A 350 -0.60 4.33 -5.49
N MET A 351 -0.65 3.55 -4.41
CA MET A 351 0.46 3.14 -3.56
C MET A 351 1.35 4.31 -3.09
N PRO A 352 0.77 5.34 -2.45
CA PRO A 352 1.55 6.44 -1.94
C PRO A 352 2.43 5.95 -0.77
N ILE A 353 3.70 6.32 -0.78
CA ILE A 353 4.64 6.05 0.32
C ILE A 353 5.43 7.29 0.67
N TRP A 354 5.75 7.44 1.95
CA TRP A 354 6.58 8.54 2.41
C TRP A 354 8.06 8.25 2.20
N SER A 355 8.80 9.28 1.83
CA SER A 355 10.24 9.30 2.09
C SER A 355 10.51 9.16 3.60
N PRO A 356 11.60 8.48 4.01
CA PRO A 356 11.95 8.28 5.42
C PRO A 356 12.09 9.58 6.22
N ASN A 357 12.49 10.68 5.57
CA ASN A 357 12.64 12.00 6.19
C ASN A 357 11.33 12.82 6.21
N GLY A 358 10.25 12.32 5.63
CA GLY A 358 8.93 12.96 5.60
C GLY A 358 8.81 14.17 4.67
N GLN A 359 9.76 14.39 3.75
CA GLN A 359 9.78 15.58 2.88
C GLN A 359 9.25 15.35 1.47
N GLN A 360 9.15 14.08 1.07
CA GLN A 360 8.64 13.65 -0.23
C GLN A 360 7.68 12.48 -0.09
N ILE A 361 6.85 12.32 -1.11
CA ILE A 361 5.96 11.19 -1.32
C ILE A 361 6.32 10.57 -2.67
N ALA A 362 6.48 9.24 -2.71
CA ALA A 362 6.48 8.48 -3.95
C ALA A 362 5.09 7.89 -4.18
N TYR A 363 4.66 7.78 -5.43
CA TYR A 363 3.35 7.21 -5.79
C TYR A 363 3.39 6.69 -7.23
N ILE A 364 2.51 5.75 -7.54
CA ILE A 364 2.31 5.29 -8.91
C ILE A 364 1.29 6.20 -9.58
N GLY A 365 1.65 6.74 -10.74
CA GLY A 365 0.78 7.55 -11.59
C GLY A 365 0.59 6.89 -12.95
N TYR A 366 -0.59 7.10 -13.55
CA TYR A 366 -0.86 6.67 -14.93
C TYR A 366 -0.80 7.87 -15.87
N THR A 367 0.16 7.85 -16.79
CA THR A 367 0.30 8.89 -17.82
C THR A 367 0.73 8.25 -19.14
N ASN A 368 0.24 8.76 -20.27
CA ASN A 368 0.62 8.27 -21.60
C ASN A 368 0.47 6.75 -21.79
N GLN A 369 -0.57 6.15 -21.20
CA GLN A 369 -0.85 4.71 -21.26
C GLN A 369 0.15 3.81 -20.53
N SER A 370 0.91 4.35 -19.57
CA SER A 370 1.88 3.63 -18.75
C SER A 370 1.68 3.97 -17.27
N PHE A 371 1.88 2.97 -16.40
CA PHE A 371 2.10 3.19 -14.98
C PHE A 371 3.57 3.50 -14.74
N ASP A 372 3.84 4.50 -13.92
CA ASP A 372 5.19 4.91 -13.59
C ASP A 372 5.26 5.36 -12.13
N LEU A 373 6.47 5.26 -11.54
CA LEU A 373 6.75 5.80 -10.22
C LEU A 373 7.03 7.30 -10.34
N TRP A 374 6.36 8.10 -9.51
CA TRP A 374 6.48 9.54 -9.42
C TRP A 374 6.92 9.96 -8.03
N LEU A 375 7.57 11.12 -7.95
CA LEU A 375 7.96 11.78 -6.71
C LEU A 375 7.30 13.15 -6.63
N ALA A 376 6.97 13.58 -5.42
CA ALA A 376 6.53 14.93 -5.14
C ALA A 376 6.97 15.38 -3.74
N LYS A 377 7.37 16.64 -3.59
CA LYS A 377 7.66 17.25 -2.29
C LYS A 377 6.37 17.63 -1.60
N ILE A 378 6.30 17.29 -0.33
CA ILE A 378 5.23 17.74 0.57
C ILE A 378 5.74 18.92 1.39
N VAL A 379 4.94 19.97 1.45
CA VAL A 379 5.24 21.23 2.13
C VAL A 379 4.23 21.43 3.24
N LYS A 380 4.71 21.83 4.41
CA LYS A 380 3.87 22.27 5.53
C LYS A 380 3.97 23.78 5.66
N ASP A 381 2.85 24.47 5.54
CA ASP A 381 2.79 25.90 5.81
C ASP A 381 3.07 26.15 7.30
N PRO A 382 4.12 26.92 7.67
CA PRO A 382 4.48 27.14 9.07
C PRO A 382 3.46 28.00 9.83
N LYS A 383 2.61 28.78 9.14
CA LYS A 383 1.59 29.64 9.75
C LYS A 383 0.29 28.88 9.98
N THR A 384 -0.19 28.17 8.96
CA THR A 384 -1.48 27.47 9.02
C THR A 384 -1.35 26.03 9.49
N GLY A 385 -0.17 25.43 9.38
CA GLY A 385 0.07 24.02 9.65
C GLY A 385 -0.45 23.09 8.54
N ASN A 386 -1.06 23.63 7.48
CA ASN A 386 -1.64 22.87 6.39
C ASN A 386 -0.55 22.26 5.51
N TYR A 387 -0.84 21.08 4.96
CA TYR A 387 0.04 20.40 4.02
C TYR A 387 -0.41 20.61 2.58
N SER A 388 0.55 20.67 1.65
CA SER A 388 0.29 20.67 0.20
C SER A 388 1.43 20.00 -0.54
N ILE A 389 1.21 19.63 -1.80
CA ILE A 389 2.27 19.23 -2.72
C ILE A 389 2.81 20.48 -3.42
N ASP A 390 4.13 20.62 -3.51
CA ASP A 390 4.76 21.61 -4.38
C ASP A 390 4.57 21.18 -5.85
N PRO A 391 3.76 21.88 -6.67
CA PRO A 391 3.44 21.44 -8.02
C PRO A 391 4.66 21.36 -8.95
N GLN A 392 5.70 22.17 -8.69
CA GLN A 392 6.93 22.19 -9.49
C GLN A 392 7.90 21.06 -9.12
N SER A 393 7.66 20.41 -7.97
CA SER A 393 8.48 19.30 -7.50
C SER A 393 8.07 17.94 -8.05
N LYS A 394 6.93 17.86 -8.75
CA LYS A 394 6.44 16.60 -9.31
C LYS A 394 7.38 16.12 -10.41
N GLN A 395 7.98 14.95 -10.21
CA GLN A 395 8.94 14.38 -11.13
C GLN A 395 8.60 12.91 -11.38
N GLN A 396 8.53 12.53 -12.63
CA GLN A 396 8.46 11.13 -13.03
C GLN A 396 9.85 10.50 -12.82
N LEU A 397 9.90 9.42 -12.04
CA LEU A 397 11.13 8.72 -11.68
C LEU A 397 11.42 7.58 -12.65
N THR A 398 10.41 6.82 -13.05
CA THR A 398 10.53 5.76 -14.06
C THR A 398 9.79 6.15 -15.34
N MET A 399 10.26 5.67 -16.48
CA MET A 399 9.54 5.74 -17.75
C MET A 399 9.59 4.36 -18.40
N THR A 400 8.43 3.74 -18.58
CA THR A 400 8.33 2.48 -19.31
C THR A 400 7.97 2.74 -20.78
N THR A 401 8.69 2.11 -21.71
CA THR A 401 8.39 2.20 -23.15
C THR A 401 8.02 0.81 -23.65
N GLY A 402 6.72 0.52 -23.81
CA GLY A 402 6.23 -0.78 -24.31
C GLY A 402 5.63 -1.72 -23.26
N GLY A 403 5.74 -1.37 -21.97
CA GLY A 403 5.04 -2.00 -20.84
C GLY A 403 5.98 -2.59 -19.79
N ASP A 404 5.62 -2.70 -18.51
CA ASP A 404 4.75 -1.87 -17.67
C ASP A 404 5.41 -1.92 -16.29
N PHE A 405 5.51 -0.80 -15.59
CA PHE A 405 5.80 -0.83 -14.15
C PHE A 405 4.69 -1.66 -13.51
N ASP A 406 5.03 -2.62 -12.65
CA ASP A 406 4.02 -3.46 -12.01
C ASP A 406 3.07 -2.53 -11.22
N ALA A 407 1.84 -2.34 -11.69
CA ALA A 407 0.88 -1.43 -11.05
C ALA A 407 0.51 -1.90 -9.64
N ASP A 408 0.77 -3.17 -9.35
CA ASP A 408 0.68 -3.81 -8.05
C ASP A 408 2.05 -3.92 -7.32
N SER A 409 3.05 -3.12 -7.71
CA SER A 409 4.42 -3.19 -7.21
C SER A 409 4.58 -2.95 -5.71
N ARG A 410 3.69 -2.18 -5.08
CA ARG A 410 3.78 -1.70 -3.68
C ARG A 410 5.19 -1.25 -3.28
N PRO A 411 5.69 -0.14 -3.85
CA PRO A 411 7.05 0.30 -3.56
C PRO A 411 7.26 0.53 -2.06
N CYS A 412 8.49 0.37 -1.59
CA CYS A 412 8.88 0.79 -0.24
C CYS A 412 10.15 1.64 -0.27
N TRP A 413 10.26 2.56 0.69
CA TRP A 413 11.31 3.58 0.71
C TRP A 413 12.05 3.57 2.05
N THR A 414 13.36 3.31 2.00
CA THR A 414 14.23 3.27 3.18
C THR A 414 15.32 4.36 3.12
N PRO A 415 15.96 4.70 4.26
CA PRO A 415 17.04 5.69 4.32
C PRO A 415 18.25 5.43 3.42
#